data_AF-A0A4U0GJS3-F1
#
_entry.id   AF-A0A4U0GJS3-F1
#
_cell.length_a   1.000
_cell.length_b   1.000
_cell.length_c   1.000
_cell.angle_alpha   90.00
_cell.angle_beta   90.00
_cell.angle_gamma   90.00
#
_symmetry.space_group_name_H-M   'P 1'
#
loop_
_entity.id
_entity.type
_entity.pdbx_description
1 polymer ?
#
loop_
_entity_poly.entity_id
_entity_poly.type
_entity_poly.pdbx_seq_one_letter_code
_entity_poly.pdbx_strand_id
1 'polypeptide(L)'
;MTLAIAVFVLVTAGLARLEHRLHQHHHEPLQHWWIEQGLLPLGRVFALMLLIGLGYPDIFGIDDAPSLRALLQAEPGRFDQWINILFIVGLLLPALPLLHRLPGLALPLQGLAGVAVVFSWLRSALNIDATLIPPRAEMVLLLLLAALASAAAKLLSLSVREPVLRQDLRDLVLLWLQAPLVIVYARMLGNALRP
;
A
#
# COMPACT_ATOMS: atom_id res chain seq x y z
N MET A 1 -12.50 3.67 -10.27
CA MET A 1 -11.51 2.58 -10.01
C MET A 1 -10.33 2.43 -11.02
N THR A 2 -10.56 2.27 -12.33
CA THR A 2 -9.48 1.99 -13.32
C THR A 2 -8.38 3.06 -13.36
N LEU A 3 -8.77 4.33 -13.28
CA LEU A 3 -7.84 5.47 -13.20
C LEU A 3 -6.90 5.34 -11.99
N ALA A 4 -7.41 4.97 -10.81
CA ALA A 4 -6.62 4.84 -9.60
C ALA A 4 -5.53 3.77 -9.75
N ILE A 5 -5.87 2.62 -10.34
CA ILE A 5 -4.91 1.55 -10.64
C ILE A 5 -3.88 2.02 -11.66
N ALA A 6 -4.30 2.69 -12.74
CA ALA A 6 -3.38 3.20 -13.76
C ALA A 6 -2.39 4.22 -13.18
N VAL A 7 -2.87 5.18 -12.38
CA VAL A 7 -2.02 6.16 -11.69
C VAL A 7 -1.07 5.47 -10.72
N PHE A 8 -1.56 4.50 -9.93
CA PHE A 8 -0.73 3.71 -9.03
C PHE A 8 0.40 2.99 -9.77
N VAL A 9 0.09 2.29 -10.86
CA VAL A 9 1.08 1.59 -11.69
C VAL A 9 2.10 2.56 -12.28
N LEU A 10 1.66 3.72 -12.80
CA LEU A 10 2.55 4.73 -13.38
C LEU A 10 3.48 5.36 -12.33
N VAL A 11 2.95 5.75 -11.17
CA VAL A 11 3.74 6.35 -10.09
C VAL A 11 4.76 5.36 -9.56
N THR A 12 4.35 4.10 -9.33
CA THR A 12 5.23 3.06 -8.81
C THR A 12 6.31 2.64 -9.81
N ALA A 13 5.99 2.57 -11.11
CA ALA A 13 6.98 2.38 -12.17
C ALA A 13 7.98 3.55 -12.24
N GLY A 14 7.48 4.79 -12.08
CA GLY A 14 8.32 5.99 -12.01
C GLY A 14 9.28 5.97 -10.83
N LEU A 15 8.80 5.57 -9.64
CA LEU A 15 9.62 5.39 -8.45
C LEU A 15 10.68 4.31 -8.65
N ALA A 16 10.33 3.15 -9.20
CA ALA A 16 11.30 2.08 -9.47
C ALA A 16 12.37 2.52 -10.49
N ARG A 17 11.98 3.29 -11.52
CA ARG A 17 12.94 3.84 -12.49
C ARG A 17 13.85 4.89 -11.86
N LEU A 18 13.34 5.69 -10.93
CA LEU A 18 14.11 6.67 -10.18
C LEU A 18 15.12 5.98 -9.26
N GLU A 19 14.68 4.96 -8.51
CA GLU A 19 15.51 4.09 -7.66
C GLU A 19 16.68 3.51 -8.46
N HIS A 20 16.38 2.86 -9.59
CA HIS A 20 17.39 2.28 -10.48
C HIS A 20 18.41 3.31 -10.99
N ARG A 21 17.96 4.50 -11.40
CA ARG A 21 18.87 5.55 -11.88
C ARG A 21 19.74 6.11 -10.76
N LEU A 22 19.21 6.24 -9.55
CA LEU A 22 19.94 6.75 -8.39
C LEU A 22 21.05 5.78 -7.98
N HIS A 23 20.78 4.46 -7.96
CA HIS A 23 21.81 3.45 -7.70
C HIS A 23 22.96 3.46 -8.72
N GLN A 24 22.69 3.85 -9.98
CA GLN A 24 23.73 3.92 -11.01
C GLN A 24 24.64 5.17 -10.91
N HIS A 25 24.17 6.27 -10.30
CA HIS A 25 24.86 7.57 -10.39
C HIS A 25 25.46 8.05 -9.06
N HIS A 26 25.08 7.51 -7.90
CA HIS A 26 25.46 8.09 -6.61
C HIS A 26 26.50 7.24 -5.88
N HIS A 27 27.68 7.83 -5.64
CA HIS A 27 28.77 7.22 -4.89
C HIS A 27 28.83 7.72 -3.43
N GLU A 28 28.07 8.76 -3.07
CA GLU A 28 28.08 9.31 -1.72
C GLU A 28 27.13 8.56 -0.77
N PRO A 29 27.63 8.01 0.36
CA PRO A 29 26.85 7.13 1.23
C PRO A 29 25.72 7.85 1.97
N LEU A 30 25.88 9.14 2.27
CA LEU A 30 24.89 9.95 2.98
C LEU A 30 23.65 10.22 2.12
N GLN A 31 23.85 10.55 0.85
CA GLN A 31 22.76 10.80 -0.09
C GLN A 31 22.00 9.52 -0.40
N HIS A 32 22.74 8.41 -0.57
CA HIS A 32 22.17 7.08 -0.75
C HIS A 32 21.26 6.68 0.43
N TRP A 33 21.74 6.86 1.66
CA TRP A 33 20.95 6.59 2.87
C TRP A 33 19.65 7.42 2.93
N TRP A 34 19.72 8.72 2.63
CA TRP A 34 18.54 9.59 2.62
C TRP A 34 17.49 9.19 1.59
N ILE A 35 17.93 8.72 0.41
CA ILE A 35 17.02 8.26 -0.64
C ILE A 35 16.33 6.96 -0.21
N GLU A 36 17.10 5.99 0.30
CA GLU A 36 16.59 4.68 0.71
C GLU A 36 15.66 4.74 1.92
N GLN A 37 16.00 5.56 2.91
CA GLN A 37 15.27 5.62 4.17
C GLN A 37 14.20 6.73 4.21
N GLY A 38 14.31 7.73 3.33
CA GLY A 38 13.39 8.87 3.27
C GLY A 38 12.53 8.89 2.02
N LEU A 39 13.15 9.21 0.88
CA LEU A 39 12.43 9.54 -0.35
C LEU A 39 11.63 8.35 -0.91
N LEU A 40 12.22 7.16 -0.96
CA LEU A 40 11.56 5.97 -1.51
C LEU A 40 10.38 5.50 -0.65
N PRO A 41 10.50 5.37 0.70
CA PRO A 41 9.36 5.10 1.57
C PRO A 41 8.24 6.14 1.42
N LEU A 42 8.59 7.43 1.37
CA LEU A 42 7.62 8.51 1.20
C LEU A 42 6.89 8.40 -0.15
N GLY A 43 7.62 8.13 -1.23
CA GLY A 43 7.04 7.90 -2.55
C GLY A 43 6.04 6.73 -2.55
N ARG A 44 6.37 5.63 -1.87
CA ARG A 44 5.46 4.47 -1.71
C ARG A 44 4.20 4.83 -0.91
N VAL A 45 4.34 5.62 0.16
CA VAL A 45 3.20 6.17 0.93
C VAL A 45 2.29 6.97 0.01
N PHE A 46 2.84 7.91 -0.76
CA PHE A 46 2.05 8.72 -1.70
C PHE A 46 1.38 7.87 -2.77
N ALA A 47 2.05 6.86 -3.32
CA ALA A 47 1.44 5.96 -4.30
C ALA A 47 0.23 5.23 -3.71
N LEU A 48 0.34 4.71 -2.49
CA LEU A 48 -0.78 4.05 -1.79
C LEU A 48 -1.91 5.03 -1.48
N MET A 49 -1.59 6.24 -1.00
CA MET A 49 -2.60 7.28 -0.76
C MET A 49 -3.32 7.67 -2.05
N LEU A 50 -2.62 7.76 -3.19
CA LEU A 50 -3.25 8.01 -4.49
C LEU A 50 -4.15 6.85 -4.91
N LEU A 51 -3.72 5.61 -4.74
CA LEU A 51 -4.55 4.43 -5.04
C LEU A 51 -5.86 4.45 -4.23
N ILE A 52 -5.76 4.65 -2.92
CA ILE A 52 -6.91 4.65 -2.01
C ILE A 52 -7.76 5.90 -2.25
N GLY A 53 -7.14 7.06 -2.38
CA GLY A 53 -7.83 8.35 -2.49
C GLY A 53 -8.54 8.54 -3.83
N LEU A 54 -7.92 8.15 -4.95
CA LEU A 54 -8.56 8.15 -6.27
C LEU A 54 -9.51 6.97 -6.46
N GLY A 55 -9.28 5.88 -5.72
CA GLY A 55 -10.17 4.73 -5.68
C GLY A 55 -11.42 4.97 -4.85
N TYR A 56 -11.41 5.95 -3.94
CA TYR A 56 -12.54 6.27 -3.08
C TYR A 56 -13.68 6.96 -3.87
N PRO A 57 -14.96 6.63 -3.60
CA PRO A 57 -15.45 5.60 -2.66
C PRO A 57 -15.53 4.19 -3.25
N ASP A 58 -15.41 4.05 -4.58
CA ASP A 58 -15.54 2.78 -5.33
C ASP A 58 -14.73 1.61 -4.74
N ILE A 59 -13.56 1.89 -4.17
CA ILE A 59 -12.66 0.88 -3.60
C ILE A 59 -13.32 0.15 -2.41
N PHE A 60 -14.20 0.83 -1.68
CA PHE A 60 -15.04 0.24 -0.63
C PHE A 60 -16.35 -0.34 -1.20
N GLY A 61 -16.70 -0.01 -2.45
CA GLY A 61 -17.96 -0.44 -3.06
C GLY A 61 -19.17 0.18 -2.38
N ILE A 62 -19.08 1.44 -1.95
CA ILE A 62 -20.18 2.16 -1.31
C ILE A 62 -20.55 3.34 -2.20
N ASP A 63 -21.83 3.45 -2.56
CA ASP A 63 -22.33 4.48 -3.46
C ASP A 63 -22.64 5.79 -2.70
N ASP A 64 -23.28 5.70 -1.53
CA ASP A 64 -23.69 6.84 -0.69
C ASP A 64 -22.65 7.20 0.39
N ALA A 65 -21.38 7.26 0.01
CA ALA A 65 -20.31 7.65 0.93
C ALA A 65 -20.08 9.18 0.92
N PRO A 66 -19.80 9.82 2.07
CA PRO A 66 -19.34 11.21 2.09
C PRO A 66 -18.06 11.36 1.28
N SER A 67 -17.83 12.50 0.62
CA SER A 67 -16.60 12.70 -0.15
C SER A 67 -15.34 12.57 0.72
N LEU A 68 -14.22 12.10 0.15
CA LEU A 68 -12.95 12.01 0.87
C LEU A 68 -12.52 13.37 1.43
N ARG A 69 -12.78 14.46 0.69
CA ARG A 69 -12.54 15.81 1.16
C ARG A 69 -13.33 16.13 2.44
N ALA A 70 -14.61 15.76 2.49
CA ALA A 70 -15.42 15.93 3.69
C ALA A 70 -14.86 15.11 4.86
N LEU A 71 -14.43 13.87 4.63
CA LEU A 71 -13.78 13.05 5.66
C LEU A 71 -12.49 13.69 6.19
N LEU A 72 -11.65 14.23 5.32
CA LEU A 72 -10.39 14.89 5.69
C LEU A 72 -10.62 16.22 6.43
N GLN A 73 -11.70 16.93 6.12
CA GLN A 73 -12.04 18.21 6.74
C GLN A 73 -12.83 18.08 8.04
N ALA A 74 -13.43 16.91 8.32
CA ALA A 74 -14.22 16.68 9.52
C ALA A 74 -13.41 16.84 10.81
N GLU A 75 -12.11 16.49 10.79
CA GLU A 75 -11.20 16.70 11.91
C GLU A 75 -9.83 17.19 11.42
N PRO A 76 -9.23 18.18 12.10
CA PRO A 76 -7.90 18.66 11.75
C PRO A 76 -6.84 17.56 11.92
N GLY A 77 -5.90 17.49 10.99
CA GLY A 77 -4.75 16.58 11.07
C GLY A 77 -4.99 15.17 10.53
N ARG A 78 -6.18 14.83 10.00
CA ARG A 78 -6.44 13.50 9.40
C ARG A 78 -5.50 13.17 8.24
N PHE A 79 -5.17 14.15 7.40
CA PHE A 79 -4.20 13.97 6.32
C PHE A 79 -2.80 13.63 6.85
N ASP A 80 -2.33 14.39 7.85
CA ASP A 80 -1.02 14.17 8.48
C ASP A 80 -0.97 12.83 9.21
N GLN A 81 -2.06 12.49 9.91
CA GLN A 81 -2.22 11.19 10.56
C GLN A 81 -2.11 10.04 9.55
N TRP A 82 -2.71 10.17 8.37
CA TRP A 82 -2.65 9.14 7.34
C TRP A 82 -1.23 8.93 6.82
N ILE A 83 -0.53 10.02 6.50
CA ILE A 83 0.89 9.97 6.11
C ILE A 83 1.72 9.34 7.22
N ASN A 84 1.56 9.81 8.47
CA ASN A 84 2.35 9.35 9.60
C ASN A 84 2.13 7.86 9.88
N ILE A 85 0.89 7.39 9.88
CA ILE A 85 0.59 5.96 10.07
C ILE A 85 1.23 5.15 8.96
N LEU A 86 1.03 5.53 7.70
CA LEU A 86 1.61 4.80 6.58
C LEU A 86 3.13 4.80 6.63
N PHE A 87 3.75 5.92 6.96
CA PHE A 87 5.21 6.05 7.05
C PHE A 87 5.76 5.23 8.22
N ILE A 88 5.15 5.32 9.41
CA ILE A 88 5.52 4.53 10.60
C ILE A 88 5.37 3.04 10.31
N VAL A 89 4.27 2.61 9.71
CA VAL A 89 4.06 1.19 9.34
C VAL A 89 5.13 0.76 8.33
N GLY A 90 5.43 1.58 7.33
CA GLY A 90 6.48 1.32 6.35
C GLY A 90 7.88 1.22 6.95
N LEU A 91 8.17 1.97 8.02
CA LEU A 91 9.49 2.05 8.66
C LEU A 91 9.67 1.02 9.79
N LEU A 92 8.62 0.76 10.59
CA LEU A 92 8.66 -0.20 11.69
C LEU A 92 8.62 -1.65 11.20
N LEU A 93 7.90 -1.94 10.11
CA LEU A 93 7.79 -3.32 9.62
C LEU A 93 9.15 -3.93 9.24
N PRO A 94 10.05 -3.23 8.51
CA PRO A 94 11.41 -3.72 8.25
C PRO A 94 12.28 -3.87 9.49
N ALA A 95 12.04 -3.07 10.54
CA ALA A 95 12.79 -3.09 11.79
C ALA A 95 12.42 -4.29 12.69
N LEU A 96 11.26 -4.91 12.45
CA LEU A 96 10.82 -6.09 13.21
C LEU A 96 11.58 -7.34 12.74
N PRO A 97 12.32 -8.04 13.62
CA PRO A 97 13.23 -9.14 13.23
C PRO A 97 12.51 -10.34 12.61
N LEU A 98 11.24 -10.59 12.99
CA LEU A 98 10.39 -11.62 12.38
C LEU A 98 9.99 -11.27 10.93
N LEU A 99 9.71 -9.99 10.66
CA LEU A 99 9.27 -9.51 9.36
C LEU A 99 10.43 -9.24 8.40
N HIS A 100 11.63 -9.00 8.94
CA HIS A 100 12.86 -8.95 8.15
C HIS A 100 13.09 -10.24 7.33
N ARG A 101 12.61 -11.39 7.81
CA ARG A 101 12.68 -12.68 7.11
C ARG A 101 11.62 -12.86 6.02
N LEU A 102 10.64 -11.96 5.94
CA LEU A 102 9.53 -12.00 5.00
C LEU A 102 9.55 -10.74 4.11
N PRO A 103 10.60 -10.57 3.28
CA PRO A 103 10.70 -9.43 2.37
C PRO A 103 9.49 -9.45 1.43
N GLY A 104 8.71 -8.38 1.46
CA GLY A 104 7.48 -8.24 0.68
C GLY A 104 6.19 -8.12 1.50
N LEU A 105 6.21 -8.33 2.82
CA LEU A 105 5.04 -8.12 3.69
C LEU A 105 4.87 -6.69 4.19
N ALA A 106 5.90 -5.86 4.11
CA ALA A 106 5.85 -4.47 4.56
C ALA A 106 4.78 -3.65 3.80
N LEU A 107 4.86 -3.67 2.47
CA LEU A 107 3.96 -2.92 1.58
C LEU A 107 2.48 -3.36 1.65
N PRO A 108 2.12 -4.67 1.66
CA PRO A 108 0.74 -5.11 1.84
C PRO A 108 0.15 -4.58 3.15
N LEU A 109 0.89 -4.76 4.26
CA LEU A 109 0.44 -4.30 5.57
C LEU A 109 0.29 -2.78 5.62
N GLN A 110 1.19 -2.04 4.95
CA GLN A 110 1.08 -0.59 4.78
C GLN A 110 -0.20 -0.21 4.00
N GLY A 111 -0.50 -0.89 2.88
CA GLY A 111 -1.73 -0.67 2.13
C GLY A 111 -3.00 -0.98 2.93
N LEU A 112 -3.01 -2.11 3.66
CA LEU A 112 -4.09 -2.48 4.57
C LEU A 112 -4.30 -1.43 5.67
N ALA A 113 -3.22 -0.93 6.27
CA ALA A 113 -3.29 0.14 7.27
C ALA A 113 -3.88 1.42 6.67
N GLY A 114 -3.49 1.79 5.44
CA GLY A 114 -4.04 2.95 4.76
C GLY A 114 -5.55 2.87 4.54
N VAL A 115 -6.03 1.71 4.07
CA VAL A 115 -7.46 1.45 3.91
C VAL A 115 -8.18 1.48 5.27
N ALA A 116 -7.60 0.85 6.29
CA ALA A 116 -8.15 0.82 7.64
C ALA A 116 -8.33 2.22 8.24
N VAL A 117 -7.37 3.13 8.02
CA VAL A 117 -7.46 4.53 8.45
C VAL A 117 -8.64 5.23 7.77
N VAL A 118 -8.73 5.18 6.44
CA VAL A 118 -9.83 5.82 5.69
C VAL A 118 -11.18 5.21 6.09
N PHE A 119 -11.24 3.89 6.25
CA PHE A 119 -12.42 3.19 6.75
C PHE A 119 -12.83 3.64 8.16
N SER A 120 -11.86 3.87 9.05
CA SER A 120 -12.11 4.33 10.41
C SER A 120 -12.79 5.71 10.45
N TRP A 121 -12.49 6.57 9.48
CA TRP A 121 -13.16 7.86 9.32
C TRP A 121 -14.55 7.68 8.72
N LEU A 122 -14.69 6.77 7.74
CA LEU A 122 -15.96 6.47 7.10
C LEU A 122 -16.99 5.89 8.09
N ARG A 123 -16.61 4.89 8.90
CA ARG A 123 -17.49 4.31 9.94
C ARG A 123 -17.93 5.36 10.96
N SER A 124 -17.04 6.30 11.31
CA SER A 124 -17.33 7.39 12.23
C SER A 124 -18.29 8.41 11.61
N ALA A 125 -18.12 8.75 10.33
CA ALA A 125 -19.01 9.65 9.61
C ALA A 125 -20.41 9.06 9.39
N LEU A 126 -20.51 7.74 9.20
CA LEU A 126 -21.79 7.03 9.05
C LEU A 126 -22.42 6.63 10.40
N ASN A 127 -21.70 6.81 11.51
CA ASN A 127 -22.10 6.39 12.86
C ASN A 127 -22.44 4.88 12.95
N ILE A 128 -21.66 4.04 12.26
CA ILE A 128 -21.81 2.58 12.24
C ILE A 128 -20.67 1.95 13.04
N ASP A 129 -21.01 1.06 13.98
CA ASP A 129 -20.02 0.25 14.69
C ASP A 129 -19.66 -1.00 13.89
N ALA A 130 -18.71 -0.84 12.97
CA ALA A 130 -18.17 -1.92 12.14
C ALA A 130 -16.75 -2.30 12.59
N THR A 131 -16.47 -3.61 12.58
CA THR A 131 -15.14 -4.15 12.90
C THR A 131 -14.14 -3.90 11.78
N LEU A 132 -12.91 -3.58 12.15
CA LEU A 132 -11.77 -3.50 11.25
C LEU A 132 -11.17 -4.88 10.95
N ILE A 133 -11.52 -5.89 11.74
CA ILE A 133 -10.94 -7.22 11.66
C ILE A 133 -11.69 -8.04 10.61
N PRO A 134 -11.00 -8.57 9.58
CA PRO A 134 -11.58 -9.51 8.64
C PRO A 134 -12.24 -10.70 9.36
N PRO A 135 -13.39 -11.21 8.88
CA PRO A 135 -13.80 -12.53 9.26
C PRO A 135 -12.76 -13.58 8.82
N ARG A 136 -12.81 -14.77 9.44
CA ARG A 136 -11.73 -15.78 9.30
C ARG A 136 -11.49 -16.21 7.86
N ALA A 137 -12.55 -16.28 7.04
CA ALA A 137 -12.46 -16.71 5.65
C ALA A 137 -11.70 -15.68 4.79
N GLU A 138 -12.00 -14.40 4.96
CA GLU A 138 -11.36 -13.30 4.25
C GLU A 138 -9.91 -13.11 4.72
N MET A 139 -9.62 -13.37 6.00
CA MET A 139 -8.24 -13.39 6.48
C MET A 139 -7.40 -14.46 5.77
N VAL A 140 -7.96 -15.66 5.57
CA VAL A 140 -7.30 -16.72 4.78
C VAL A 140 -7.12 -16.28 3.33
N LEU A 141 -8.13 -15.65 2.72
CA LEU A 141 -8.03 -15.13 1.36
C LEU A 141 -6.92 -14.08 1.22
N LEU A 142 -6.82 -13.13 2.14
CA LEU A 142 -5.76 -12.10 2.14
C LEU A 142 -4.38 -12.74 2.28
N LEU A 143 -4.22 -13.74 3.14
CA LEU A 143 -2.96 -14.48 3.28
C LEU A 143 -2.61 -15.25 1.99
N LEU A 144 -3.59 -15.89 1.35
CA LEU A 144 -3.40 -16.58 0.08
C LEU A 144 -3.00 -15.61 -1.04
N LEU A 145 -3.65 -14.44 -1.12
CA LEU A 145 -3.30 -13.40 -2.09
C LEU A 145 -1.89 -12.85 -1.86
N ALA A 146 -1.51 -12.62 -0.60
CA ALA A 146 -0.16 -12.18 -0.25
C ALA A 146 0.90 -13.23 -0.63
N ALA A 147 0.61 -14.51 -0.35
CA ALA A 147 1.49 -15.62 -0.71
C ALA A 147 1.60 -15.79 -2.24
N LEU A 148 0.48 -15.68 -2.96
CA LEU A 148 0.43 -15.75 -4.42
C LEU A 148 1.20 -14.60 -5.05
N ALA A 149 1.02 -13.37 -4.57
CA ALA A 149 1.76 -12.19 -5.04
C ALA A 149 3.28 -12.40 -4.86
N SER A 150 3.68 -12.92 -3.70
CA SER A 150 5.08 -13.22 -3.40
C SER A 150 5.66 -14.32 -4.29
N ALA A 151 4.90 -15.40 -4.50
CA ALA A 151 5.31 -16.50 -5.37
C ALA A 151 5.42 -16.04 -6.83
N ALA A 152 4.43 -15.31 -7.34
CA ALA A 152 4.41 -14.78 -8.70
C ALA A 152 5.56 -13.79 -8.94
N ALA A 153 5.81 -12.85 -8.02
CA ALA A 153 6.92 -11.92 -8.13
C ALA A 153 8.28 -12.63 -8.13
N LYS A 154 8.44 -13.68 -7.31
CA LYS A 154 9.63 -14.53 -7.33
C LYS A 154 9.78 -15.22 -8.69
N LEU A 155 8.73 -15.89 -9.18
CA LEU A 155 8.78 -16.62 -10.45
C LEU A 155 9.07 -15.71 -11.64
N LEU A 156 8.44 -14.54 -11.69
CA LEU A 156 8.63 -13.57 -12.78
C LEU A 156 10.05 -12.98 -12.78
N SER A 157 10.64 -12.77 -11.60
CA SER A 157 12.01 -12.25 -11.49
C SER A 157 13.09 -13.28 -11.82
N LEU A 158 12.82 -14.59 -11.76
CA LEU A 158 13.80 -15.63 -12.14
C LEU A 158 14.29 -15.52 -13.59
N SER A 159 13.48 -14.96 -14.48
CA SER A 159 13.83 -14.75 -15.90
C SER A 159 14.96 -13.73 -16.10
N VAL A 160 15.24 -12.90 -15.09
CA VAL A 160 16.28 -11.87 -15.13
C VAL A 160 17.58 -12.45 -14.56
N ARG A 161 18.67 -12.41 -15.33
CA ARG A 161 19.99 -12.94 -14.91
C ARG A 161 20.74 -11.99 -13.99
N GLU A 162 20.61 -10.68 -14.19
CA GLU A 162 21.31 -9.67 -13.42
C GLU A 162 20.69 -9.52 -12.01
N PRO A 163 21.48 -9.63 -10.93
CA PRO A 163 20.95 -9.71 -9.56
C PRO A 163 20.23 -8.44 -9.11
N VAL A 164 20.75 -7.27 -9.47
CA VAL A 164 20.15 -5.96 -9.14
C VAL A 164 18.81 -5.80 -9.86
N LEU A 165 18.80 -5.97 -11.19
CA LEU A 165 17.58 -5.86 -12.00
C LEU A 165 16.52 -6.89 -11.61
N ARG A 166 16.94 -8.09 -11.17
CA ARG A 166 16.03 -9.12 -10.63
C ARG A 166 15.33 -8.65 -9.37
N GLN A 167 16.06 -8.01 -8.45
CA GLN A 167 15.49 -7.50 -7.21
C GLN A 167 14.53 -6.34 -7.47
N ASP A 168 14.93 -5.37 -8.30
CA ASP A 168 14.10 -4.23 -8.71
C ASP A 168 12.77 -4.71 -9.34
N LEU A 169 12.85 -5.67 -10.26
CA LEU A 169 11.67 -6.24 -10.91
C LEU A 169 10.78 -6.98 -9.90
N ARG A 170 11.37 -7.77 -9.00
CA ARG A 170 10.59 -8.49 -7.97
C ARG A 170 9.81 -7.51 -7.11
N ASP A 171 10.46 -6.43 -6.66
CA ASP A 171 9.86 -5.47 -5.74
C ASP A 171 8.77 -4.63 -6.45
N LEU A 172 8.97 -4.29 -7.73
CA LEU A 172 7.93 -3.67 -8.57
C LEU A 172 6.72 -4.58 -8.80
N VAL A 173 6.96 -5.85 -9.14
CA VAL A 173 5.89 -6.83 -9.37
C VAL A 173 5.12 -7.11 -8.09
N LEU A 174 5.82 -7.22 -6.95
CA LEU A 174 5.19 -7.31 -5.63
C LEU A 174 4.25 -6.13 -5.40
N LEU A 175 4.71 -4.92 -5.63
CA LEU A 175 3.94 -3.70 -5.41
C LEU A 175 2.66 -3.67 -6.26
N TRP A 176 2.73 -4.12 -7.52
CA TRP A 176 1.55 -4.22 -8.39
C TRP A 176 0.58 -5.33 -7.98
N LEU A 177 1.11 -6.51 -7.64
CA LEU A 177 0.31 -7.66 -7.22
C LEU A 177 -0.34 -7.48 -5.83
N GLN A 178 0.06 -6.45 -5.10
CA GLN A 178 -0.55 -6.07 -3.83
C GLN A 178 -1.77 -5.15 -3.98
N ALA A 179 -1.91 -4.43 -5.09
CA ALA A 179 -3.10 -3.60 -5.32
C ALA A 179 -4.40 -4.43 -5.22
N PRO A 180 -4.51 -5.63 -5.83
CA PRO A 180 -5.66 -6.50 -5.63
C PRO A 180 -5.94 -6.83 -4.16
N LEU A 181 -4.90 -7.07 -3.35
CA LEU A 181 -5.05 -7.37 -1.92
C LEU A 181 -5.62 -6.18 -1.14
N VAL A 182 -5.14 -4.96 -1.42
CA VAL A 182 -5.67 -3.72 -0.85
C VAL A 182 -7.14 -3.51 -1.24
N ILE A 183 -7.48 -3.78 -2.50
CA ILE A 183 -8.85 -3.63 -3.03
C ILE A 183 -9.79 -4.65 -2.40
N VAL A 184 -9.38 -5.91 -2.28
CA VAL A 184 -10.18 -6.97 -1.65
C VAL A 184 -10.45 -6.62 -0.19
N TYR A 185 -9.44 -6.16 0.54
CA TYR A 185 -9.61 -5.73 1.93
C TYR A 185 -10.55 -4.53 2.06
N ALA A 186 -10.40 -3.51 1.21
CA ALA A 186 -11.29 -2.36 1.20
C ALA A 186 -12.75 -2.74 0.91
N ARG A 187 -12.99 -3.61 -0.07
CA ARG A 187 -14.34 -4.13 -0.37
C ARG A 187 -14.93 -4.92 0.79
N MET A 188 -14.12 -5.75 1.45
CA MET A 188 -14.56 -6.50 2.62
C MET A 188 -15.00 -5.55 3.74
N LEU A 189 -14.19 -4.53 4.04
CA LEU A 189 -14.54 -3.51 5.02
C LEU A 189 -15.81 -2.76 4.61
N GLY A 190 -15.95 -2.38 3.34
CA GLY A 190 -17.15 -1.72 2.84
C GLY A 190 -18.41 -2.58 2.96
N ASN A 191 -18.30 -3.90 2.75
CA ASN A 191 -19.40 -4.82 3.00
C ASN A 191 -19.80 -4.87 4.49
N ALA A 192 -18.86 -4.70 5.41
CA ALA A 192 -19.15 -4.64 6.85
C ALA A 192 -19.92 -3.37 7.27
N LEU A 193 -20.03 -2.36 6.38
CA LEU A 193 -20.87 -1.17 6.59
C LEU A 193 -22.29 -1.32 6.03
N ARG A 194 -22.58 -2.39 5.28
CA ARG A 194 -23.91 -2.64 4.73
C ARG A 194 -24.77 -3.34 5.80
N PRO A 195 -26.03 -2.88 6.01
CA PRO A 195 -26.95 -3.47 6.99
C PRO A 195 -27.38 -4.90 6.63
#